data_AF-A0A2S3U1W5-F1
#
_entry.id   AF-A0A2S3U1W5-F1
#
_cell.length_a   1.000
_cell.length_b   1.000
_cell.length_c   1.000
_cell.angle_alpha   90.00
_cell.angle_beta   90.00
_cell.angle_gamma   90.00
#
_symmetry.space_group_name_H-M   'P 1'
#
loop_
_entity.id
_entity.type
_entity.pdbx_description
1 polymer ?
#
loop_
_entity_poly.entity_id
_entity_poly.type
_entity_poly.pdbx_seq_one_letter_code
_entity_poly.pdbx_strand_id
1 'polypeptide(L)'
;MELPTLTISATQGWLNQKDRFSENIAGKEQKNYTLLKKGQLSYNHGNSKTAKYGAVFKLDIYTEALVPRVYHSFTVKHNNSADFIEYLFATGSPNRELRKLVSSGARMDGLLNISFDAFFNINLQVPIATEQMKIAKFFRKTDNLIAANEYNLKNALNIRGRLNLHLLT
;
A
#
# COMPACT_ATOMS: atom_id res chain seq x y z
N MET A 1 22.68 8.87 -2.09
CA MET A 1 21.60 8.80 -1.07
C MET A 1 21.22 7.35 -0.92
N GLU A 2 21.05 6.86 0.31
CA GLU A 2 20.56 5.51 0.57
C GLU A 2 19.06 5.44 0.20
N LEU A 3 18.64 4.37 -0.49
CA LEU A 3 17.24 4.19 -0.87
C LEU A 3 16.37 3.94 0.37
N PRO A 4 15.13 4.46 0.43
CA PRO A 4 14.24 4.19 1.56
C PRO A 4 13.83 2.71 1.57
N THR A 5 13.84 2.10 2.75
CA THR A 5 13.33 0.74 2.96
C THR A 5 11.90 0.82 3.48
N LEU A 6 10.95 0.31 2.70
CA LEU A 6 9.53 0.46 2.98
C LEU A 6 8.87 -0.84 3.43
N THR A 7 7.67 -0.70 4.00
CA THR A 7 6.73 -1.77 4.33
C THR A 7 5.31 -1.28 4.05
N ILE A 8 4.38 -2.21 3.85
CA ILE A 8 2.97 -1.90 3.66
C ILE A 8 2.20 -2.12 4.96
N SER A 9 1.40 -1.12 5.33
CA SER A 9 0.29 -1.23 6.27
C SER A 9 -1.02 -1.24 5.48
N ALA A 10 -1.92 -2.17 5.79
CA ALA A 10 -3.22 -2.25 5.14
C ALA A 10 -4.07 -0.97 5.30
N THR A 11 -3.87 -0.21 6.38
CA THR A 11 -4.64 1.00 6.68
C THR A 11 -3.91 2.29 6.33
N GLN A 12 -2.58 2.28 6.30
CA GLN A 12 -1.78 3.50 6.12
C GLN A 12 -0.97 3.49 4.80
N GLY A 13 -0.98 2.39 4.05
CA GLY A 13 -0.18 2.24 2.84
C GLY A 13 1.32 2.14 3.15
N TRP A 14 2.12 2.89 2.41
CA TRP A 14 3.58 2.85 2.53
C TRP A 14 4.07 3.51 3.82
N LEU A 15 4.93 2.80 4.55
CA LEU A 15 5.61 3.29 5.73
C LEU A 15 7.10 3.02 5.62
N ASN A 16 7.93 3.91 6.14
CA ASN A 16 9.34 3.59 6.37
C ASN A 16 9.43 2.48 7.44
N GLN A 17 10.31 1.50 7.24
CA GLN A 17 10.46 0.44 8.24
C GLN A 17 10.91 0.99 9.59
N LYS A 18 11.79 2.00 9.61
CA LYS A 18 12.23 2.65 10.85
C LYS A 18 11.08 3.32 11.59
N ASP A 19 10.17 3.98 10.86
CA ASP A 19 9.02 4.64 11.49
C ASP A 19 8.02 3.63 12.07
N ARG A 20 7.91 2.44 11.47
CA ARG A 20 6.95 1.41 11.90
C ARG A 20 7.50 0.50 13.01
N PHE A 21 8.77 0.11 12.91
CA PHE A 21 9.38 -0.91 13.76
C PHE A 21 10.46 -0.36 14.69
N SER A 22 10.67 0.96 14.70
CA SER A 22 11.77 1.65 15.39
C SER A 22 13.17 1.30 14.86
N GLU A 23 13.28 0.37 13.92
CA GLU A 23 14.52 -0.07 13.29
C GLU A 23 14.29 -0.56 11.85
N ASN A 24 15.37 -0.75 11.10
CA ASN A 24 15.31 -1.40 9.80
C ASN A 24 15.41 -2.92 9.99
N ILE A 25 14.27 -3.60 9.86
CA ILE A 25 14.16 -5.05 10.08
C ILE A 25 14.70 -5.89 8.92
N ALA A 26 15.17 -5.27 7.83
CA ALA A 26 15.72 -5.97 6.69
C ALA A 26 17.07 -6.65 6.99
N GLY A 27 17.88 -6.08 7.89
CA GLY A 27 19.20 -6.58 8.24
C GLY A 27 20.07 -6.91 7.01
N LYS A 28 20.70 -8.10 7.02
CA LYS A 28 21.52 -8.59 5.89
C LYS A 28 20.70 -8.97 4.64
N GLU A 29 19.40 -9.19 4.79
CA GLU A 29 18.50 -9.57 3.70
C GLU A 29 18.06 -8.38 2.84
N GLN A 30 18.37 -7.15 3.24
CA GLN A 30 18.08 -5.95 2.46
C GLN A 30 18.66 -6.02 1.03
N LYS A 31 19.80 -6.68 0.83
CA LYS A 31 20.39 -6.91 -0.50
C LYS A 31 19.49 -7.71 -1.44
N ASN A 32 18.56 -8.48 -0.88
CA ASN A 32 17.60 -9.31 -1.61
C ASN A 32 16.24 -8.61 -1.79
N TYR A 33 16.05 -7.41 -1.23
CA TYR A 33 14.82 -6.64 -1.40
C TYR A 33 14.62 -6.25 -2.86
N THR A 34 13.37 -6.10 -3.25
CA THR A 34 13.00 -5.67 -4.59
C THR A 34 13.14 -4.15 -4.70
N LEU A 35 13.83 -3.68 -5.73
CA LEU A 35 13.81 -2.27 -6.12
C LEU A 35 12.47 -1.97 -6.79
N LEU A 36 11.63 -1.19 -6.13
CA LEU A 36 10.35 -0.72 -6.63
C LEU A 36 10.47 0.73 -7.10
N LYS A 37 10.00 1.02 -8.31
CA LYS A 37 10.04 2.36 -8.92
C LYS A 37 8.68 3.05 -8.85
N LYS A 38 8.68 4.38 -8.91
CA LYS A 38 7.45 5.17 -8.92
C LYS A 38 6.49 4.70 -10.02
N GLY A 39 5.23 4.54 -9.67
CA GLY A 39 4.16 4.04 -10.53
C GLY A 39 4.04 2.51 -10.55
N GLN A 40 5.01 1.77 -10.01
CA GLN A 40 4.90 0.32 -9.83
C GLN A 40 4.06 -0.01 -8.59
N LEU A 41 3.53 -1.23 -8.56
CA LEU A 41 2.66 -1.74 -7.50
C LEU A 41 3.38 -2.84 -6.72
N SER A 42 2.97 -3.02 -5.47
CA SER A 42 3.40 -4.16 -4.67
C SER A 42 2.23 -4.72 -3.89
N TYR A 43 2.08 -6.04 -3.94
CA TYR A 43 1.09 -6.79 -3.20
C TYR A 43 1.71 -7.38 -1.93
N ASN A 44 1.25 -6.90 -0.79
CA ASN A 44 1.49 -7.51 0.50
C ASN A 44 0.38 -8.51 0.80
N HIS A 45 0.70 -9.81 0.76
CA HIS A 45 -0.22 -10.90 1.10
C HIS A 45 -0.32 -11.19 2.61
N GLY A 46 -0.06 -10.18 3.45
CA GLY A 46 -0.27 -10.26 4.89
C GLY A 46 -1.76 -10.29 5.21
N ASN A 47 -2.21 -11.26 5.99
CA ASN A 47 -3.58 -11.35 6.47
C ASN A 47 -3.79 -10.41 7.67
N SER A 48 -4.84 -9.61 7.62
CA SER A 48 -5.27 -8.77 8.74
C SER A 48 -6.79 -8.59 8.77
N LYS A 49 -7.31 -7.96 9.82
CA LYS A 49 -8.74 -7.65 9.94
C LYS A 49 -9.23 -6.75 8.80
N THR A 50 -8.42 -5.78 8.38
CA THR A 50 -8.76 -4.79 7.34
C THR A 50 -8.37 -5.24 5.94
N ALA A 51 -7.42 -6.17 5.81
CA ALA A 51 -7.00 -6.77 4.55
C ALA A 51 -6.90 -8.30 4.68
N LYS A 52 -8.05 -8.98 4.64
CA LYS A 52 -8.12 -10.45 4.80
C LYS A 52 -7.37 -11.20 3.71
N TYR A 53 -7.25 -10.62 2.52
CA TYR A 53 -6.58 -11.22 1.36
C TYR A 53 -5.39 -10.37 0.92
N GLY A 54 -4.75 -9.68 1.85
CA GLY A 54 -3.66 -8.75 1.56
C GLY A 54 -4.12 -7.43 0.93
N ALA A 55 -3.14 -6.59 0.60
CA ALA A 55 -3.36 -5.26 0.06
C ALA A 55 -2.34 -4.94 -1.03
N VAL A 56 -2.76 -4.14 -2.01
CA VAL A 56 -1.92 -3.67 -3.11
C VAL A 56 -1.78 -2.17 -2.99
N PHE A 57 -0.55 -1.67 -3.07
CA PHE A 57 -0.28 -0.24 -3.10
C PHE A 57 0.63 0.15 -4.26
N LYS A 58 0.38 1.31 -4.84
CA LYS A 58 1.22 1.92 -5.87
C LYS A 58 2.29 2.76 -5.19
N LEU A 59 3.53 2.70 -5.64
CA LEU A 59 4.57 3.61 -5.15
C LEU A 59 4.41 4.99 -5.81
N ASP A 60 4.08 6.01 -5.04
CA ASP A 60 3.95 7.39 -5.52
C ASP A 60 4.72 8.42 -4.66
N ILE A 61 5.03 8.06 -3.41
CA ILE A 61 5.75 8.91 -2.44
C ILE A 61 7.27 8.99 -2.65
N TYR A 62 7.87 8.05 -3.41
CA TYR A 62 9.30 8.06 -3.76
C TYR A 62 9.51 7.77 -5.23
N THR A 63 10.67 8.17 -5.77
CA THR A 63 11.11 7.77 -7.12
C THR A 63 11.47 6.30 -7.18
N GLU A 64 12.18 5.81 -6.17
CA GLU A 64 12.59 4.42 -6.00
C GLU A 64 12.64 4.07 -4.50
N ALA A 65 12.37 2.81 -4.17
CA ALA A 65 12.41 2.29 -2.81
C ALA A 65 12.76 0.80 -2.79
N LEU A 66 13.32 0.33 -1.68
CA LEU A 66 13.53 -1.10 -1.42
C LEU A 66 12.32 -1.65 -0.66
N VAL A 67 11.72 -2.73 -1.16
CA VAL A 67 10.58 -3.41 -0.53
C VAL A 67 10.86 -4.89 -0.28
N PRO A 68 10.28 -5.50 0.77
CA PRO A 68 10.49 -6.90 1.09
C PRO A 68 10.26 -7.82 -0.12
N ARG A 69 11.22 -8.70 -0.40
CA ARG A 69 11.15 -9.67 -1.52
C ARG A 69 9.93 -10.59 -1.46
N VAL A 70 9.38 -10.77 -0.26
CA VAL A 70 8.18 -11.57 -0.04
C VAL A 70 6.93 -10.94 -0.67
N TYR A 71 6.94 -9.64 -0.96
CA TYR A 71 5.83 -8.98 -1.66
C TYR A 71 5.88 -9.27 -3.16
N HIS A 72 4.71 -9.40 -3.78
CA HIS A 72 4.63 -9.55 -5.24
C HIS A 72 4.62 -8.15 -5.87
N SER A 73 5.77 -7.70 -6.34
CA SER A 73 5.96 -6.38 -6.96
C SER A 73 5.84 -6.46 -8.49
N PHE A 74 5.12 -5.51 -9.10
CA PHE A 74 4.77 -5.57 -10.52
C PHE A 74 4.45 -4.22 -11.14
N THR A 75 4.33 -4.20 -12.46
CA THR A 75 3.88 -3.05 -13.24
C THR A 75 2.65 -3.44 -14.06
N VAL A 76 1.69 -2.53 -14.21
CA VAL A 76 0.56 -2.74 -15.11
C VAL A 76 0.99 -2.63 -16.57
N LYS A 77 0.34 -3.39 -17.46
CA LYS A 77 0.57 -3.26 -18.90
C LYS A 77 0.22 -1.85 -19.39
N HIS A 78 0.82 -1.45 -20.50
CA HIS A 78 0.51 -0.21 -21.20
C HIS A 78 -1.01 -0.03 -21.38
N ASN A 79 -1.50 1.22 -21.31
CA ASN A 79 -2.92 1.59 -21.32
C ASN A 79 -3.76 1.14 -20.11
N ASN A 80 -3.14 0.71 -19.00
CA ASN A 80 -3.86 0.48 -17.73
C ASN A 80 -3.37 1.46 -16.67
N SER A 81 -4.26 1.81 -15.74
CA SER A 81 -3.94 2.73 -14.64
C SER A 81 -3.53 1.96 -13.40
N ALA A 82 -2.29 2.17 -12.92
CA ALA A 82 -1.83 1.60 -11.67
C ALA A 82 -2.65 2.10 -10.47
N ASP A 83 -3.06 3.37 -10.49
CA ASP A 83 -3.97 3.95 -9.50
C ASP A 83 -5.31 3.21 -9.45
N PHE A 84 -5.89 2.94 -10.62
CA PHE A 84 -7.14 2.18 -10.69
C PHE A 84 -6.98 0.78 -10.10
N ILE A 85 -5.87 0.08 -10.39
CA ILE A 85 -5.63 -1.25 -9.84
C ILE A 85 -5.51 -1.20 -8.31
N GLU A 86 -4.77 -0.24 -7.76
CA GLU A 86 -4.70 -0.04 -6.30
C GLU A 86 -6.10 0.16 -5.69
N TYR A 87 -6.92 1.06 -6.26
CA TYR A 87 -8.30 1.24 -5.78
C TYR A 87 -9.17 0.01 -5.96
N LEU A 88 -9.04 -0.72 -7.07
CA LEU A 88 -9.79 -1.95 -7.32
C LEU A 88 -9.51 -2.97 -6.20
N PHE A 89 -8.25 -3.13 -5.81
CA PHE A 89 -7.89 -3.98 -4.67
C PHE A 89 -8.40 -3.44 -3.34
N ALA A 90 -8.34 -2.12 -3.12
CA ALA A 90 -8.88 -1.48 -1.92
C ALA A 90 -10.40 -1.69 -1.75
N THR A 91 -11.17 -1.85 -2.84
CA THR A 91 -12.61 -2.19 -2.76
C THR A 91 -12.87 -3.62 -2.26
N GLY A 92 -11.86 -4.49 -2.30
CA GLY A 92 -12.03 -5.91 -2.04
C GLY A 92 -12.68 -6.70 -3.18
N SER A 93 -12.93 -6.10 -4.34
CA SER A 93 -13.46 -6.80 -5.53
C SER A 93 -12.63 -8.04 -5.92
N PRO A 94 -11.28 -8.00 -5.90
CA PRO A 94 -10.45 -9.18 -6.16
C PRO A 94 -10.54 -10.29 -5.10
N ASN A 95 -11.09 -10.03 -3.91
CA ASN A 95 -11.08 -10.96 -2.78
C ASN A 95 -11.72 -12.31 -3.12
N ARG A 96 -12.73 -12.32 -3.99
CA ARG A 96 -13.37 -13.57 -4.42
C ARG A 96 -12.39 -14.48 -5.15
N GLU A 97 -11.55 -13.94 -6.02
CA GLU A 97 -10.55 -14.73 -6.74
C GLU A 97 -9.38 -15.08 -5.82
N LEU A 98 -8.90 -14.13 -5.01
CA LEU A 98 -7.81 -14.38 -4.05
C LEU A 98 -8.18 -15.48 -3.05
N ARG A 99 -9.42 -15.52 -2.57
CA ARG A 99 -9.92 -16.56 -1.66
C ARG A 99 -9.76 -17.97 -2.24
N LYS A 100 -9.92 -18.15 -3.56
CA LYS A 100 -9.80 -19.46 -4.23
C LYS A 100 -8.36 -20.00 -4.18
N LEU A 101 -7.38 -19.10 -4.06
CA LEU A 101 -5.95 -19.44 -4.02
C LEU A 101 -5.48 -19.84 -2.62
N VAL A 102 -6.24 -19.49 -1.59
CA VAL A 102 -5.90 -19.74 -0.19
C VAL A 102 -6.29 -21.18 0.16
N SER A 103 -5.33 -22.10 0.10
CA SER A 103 -5.51 -23.53 0.36
C SER A 103 -5.62 -23.89 1.85
N SER A 104 -5.06 -23.04 2.72
CA SER A 104 -5.13 -23.11 4.18
C SER A 104 -5.12 -21.68 4.74
N GLY A 105 -5.54 -21.48 5.99
CA GLY A 105 -5.50 -20.15 6.64
C GLY A 105 -4.10 -19.51 6.60
N ALA A 106 -3.98 -18.27 7.08
CA ALA A 106 -2.67 -17.61 7.16
C ALA A 106 -1.64 -18.48 7.88
N ARG A 107 -0.41 -18.49 7.38
CA ARG A 107 0.75 -19.15 8.01
C ARG A 107 0.99 -18.55 9.40
N MET A 108 1.86 -19.20 10.19
CA MET A 108 2.26 -18.69 11.51
C MET A 108 2.88 -17.28 11.47
N ASP A 109 3.48 -16.89 10.34
CA ASP A 109 4.02 -15.55 10.09
C ASP A 109 2.96 -14.52 9.64
N GLY A 110 1.68 -14.92 9.57
CA GLY A 110 0.57 -14.08 9.15
C GLY A 110 0.44 -13.90 7.64
N LEU A 111 1.26 -14.58 6.82
CA LEU A 111 1.21 -14.50 5.36
C LEU A 111 0.27 -15.54 4.76
N LEU A 112 -0.38 -15.17 3.66
CA LEU A 112 -1.23 -16.09 2.88
C LEU A 112 -0.37 -16.92 1.93
N ASN A 113 -0.78 -18.17 1.71
CA ASN A 113 -0.11 -19.09 0.77
C ASN A 113 -0.48 -18.78 -0.70
N ILE A 114 -0.25 -17.54 -1.14
CA ILE A 114 -0.53 -17.09 -2.51
C ILE A 114 0.80 -16.90 -3.24
N SER A 115 1.11 -17.79 -4.18
CA SER A 115 2.30 -17.66 -5.02
C SER A 115 2.20 -16.48 -5.98
N PHE A 116 3.35 -16.02 -6.48
CA PHE A 116 3.41 -14.97 -7.50
C PHE A 116 2.56 -15.36 -8.71
N ASP A 117 2.81 -16.53 -9.30
CA ASP A 117 2.10 -17.00 -10.50
C ASP A 117 0.59 -17.14 -10.27
N ALA A 118 0.17 -17.64 -9.10
CA ALA A 118 -1.26 -17.76 -8.79
C ALA A 118 -1.92 -16.38 -8.69
N PHE A 119 -1.25 -15.40 -8.07
CA PHE A 119 -1.73 -14.02 -7.98
C PHE A 119 -1.91 -13.38 -9.37
N PHE A 120 -0.97 -13.56 -10.29
CA PHE A 120 -1.06 -12.99 -11.64
C PHE A 120 -2.09 -13.68 -12.55
N ASN A 121 -2.59 -14.85 -12.16
CA ASN A 121 -3.61 -15.59 -12.90
C ASN A 121 -5.04 -15.37 -12.38
N ILE A 122 -5.26 -14.46 -11.43
CA ILE A 122 -6.62 -14.11 -11.00
C ILE A 122 -7.39 -13.36 -12.10
N ASN A 123 -8.70 -13.57 -12.15
CA ASN A 123 -9.57 -12.87 -13.07
C ASN A 123 -10.04 -11.54 -12.48
N LEU A 124 -9.71 -10.42 -13.14
CA LEU A 124 -10.18 -9.09 -12.74
C LEU A 124 -11.18 -8.55 -13.76
N GLN A 125 -12.25 -7.96 -13.27
CA GLN A 125 -13.17 -7.17 -14.10
C GLN A 125 -12.63 -5.73 -14.14
N VAL A 126 -12.09 -5.34 -15.29
CA VAL A 126 -11.40 -4.06 -15.46
C VAL A 126 -12.03 -3.31 -16.64
N PRO A 127 -12.46 -2.04 -16.46
CA PRO A 127 -13.05 -1.26 -17.54
C PRO A 127 -11.99 -0.79 -18.54
N ILE A 128 -12.43 -0.13 -19.61
CA ILE A 128 -11.51 0.46 -20.59
C ILE A 128 -10.61 1.52 -19.96
N ALA A 129 -9.44 1.74 -20.58
CA ALA A 129 -8.39 2.63 -20.07
C ALA A 129 -8.88 4.03 -19.67
N THR A 130 -9.75 4.63 -20.49
CA THR A 130 -10.29 5.97 -20.27
C THR A 130 -11.16 6.05 -19.02
N GLU A 131 -11.93 5.00 -18.73
CA GLU A 131 -12.74 4.90 -17.51
C GLU A 131 -11.87 4.66 -16.28
N GLN A 132 -10.87 3.77 -16.38
CA GLN A 132 -9.88 3.56 -15.31
C GLN A 132 -9.24 4.89 -14.90
N MET A 133 -8.80 5.70 -15.86
CA MET A 133 -8.19 7.01 -15.61
C MET A 133 -9.16 7.99 -14.93
N LYS A 134 -10.43 8.04 -15.36
CA LYS A 134 -11.45 8.92 -14.75
C LYS A 134 -11.70 8.54 -13.29
N ILE A 135 -11.89 7.24 -13.03
CA ILE A 135 -12.12 6.69 -11.69
C ILE A 135 -10.91 6.97 -10.79
N ALA A 136 -9.71 6.63 -11.26
CA ALA A 136 -8.46 6.88 -10.54
C ALA A 136 -8.28 8.37 -10.19
N LYS A 137 -8.51 9.27 -11.16
CA LYS A 137 -8.40 10.71 -10.94
C LYS A 137 -9.40 11.22 -9.90
N PHE A 138 -10.63 10.70 -9.92
CA PHE A 138 -11.66 11.06 -8.95
C PHE A 138 -11.27 10.67 -7.52
N PHE A 139 -10.87 9.42 -7.30
CA PHE A 139 -10.46 8.95 -5.98
C PHE A 139 -9.17 9.62 -5.51
N ARG A 140 -8.17 9.80 -6.38
CA ARG A 140 -6.95 10.55 -6.01
C ARG A 140 -7.23 11.98 -5.58
N LYS A 141 -8.12 12.67 -6.29
CA LYS A 141 -8.53 14.02 -5.88
C LYS A 141 -9.18 14.00 -4.49
N THR A 142 -10.00 13.00 -4.22
CA THR A 142 -10.68 12.83 -2.93
C THR A 142 -9.69 12.53 -1.81
N ASP A 143 -8.76 11.60 -2.01
CA ASP A 143 -7.73 11.26 -1.04
C ASP A 143 -6.84 12.47 -0.72
N ASN A 144 -6.45 13.24 -1.74
CA ASN A 144 -5.67 14.46 -1.54
C ASN A 144 -6.42 15.51 -0.72
N LEU A 145 -7.74 15.63 -0.91
CA LEU A 145 -8.58 16.54 -0.12
C LEU A 145 -8.71 16.06 1.33
N ILE A 146 -8.89 14.76 1.55
CA ILE A 146 -8.91 14.16 2.89
C ILE A 146 -7.59 14.42 3.60
N ALA A 147 -6.46 14.09 2.97
CA ALA A 147 -5.12 14.28 3.54
C ALA A 147 -4.84 15.75 3.88
N ALA A 148 -5.22 16.69 3.01
CA ALA A 148 -5.08 18.12 3.28
C ALA A 148 -5.91 18.57 4.49
N ASN A 149 -7.14 18.07 4.63
CA ASN A 149 -8.01 18.39 5.75
C ASN A 149 -7.51 17.77 7.07
N GLU A 150 -7.03 16.53 7.05
CA GLU A 150 -6.42 15.87 8.21
C GLU A 150 -5.17 16.62 8.69
N TYR A 151 -4.33 17.09 7.76
CA TYR A 151 -3.17 17.91 8.06
C TYR A 151 -3.57 19.23 8.74
N ASN A 152 -4.56 19.93 8.19
CA ASN A 152 -5.07 21.18 8.77
C ASN A 152 -5.64 20.96 10.18
N LEU A 153 -6.40 19.88 10.38
CA LEU A 153 -6.95 19.53 11.69
C LEU A 153 -5.83 19.26 12.71
N LYS A 154 -4.80 18.48 12.33
CA LYS A 154 -3.65 18.19 13.18
C LYS A 154 -2.93 19.49 13.61
N ASN A 155 -2.75 20.43 12.68
CA ASN A 155 -2.12 21.72 12.98
C ASN A 155 -2.96 22.56 13.94
N ALA A 156 -4.27 22.65 13.71
CA ALA A 156 -5.18 23.39 14.60
C ALA A 156 -5.17 22.83 16.04
N LEU A 157 -5.18 21.49 16.17
CA LEU A 157 -5.10 20.83 17.48
C LEU A 157 -3.76 21.09 18.19
N ASN A 158 -2.65 21.10 17.45
CA ASN A 158 -1.33 21.42 18.00
C ASN A 158 -1.25 22.86 18.50
N ILE A 159 -1.79 23.83 17.75
CA ILE A 159 -1.85 25.23 18.17
C ILE A 159 -2.67 25.37 19.45
N ARG A 160 -3.87 24.77 19.48
CA ARG A 160 -4.72 24.78 20.68
C ARG A 160 -4.01 24.18 21.89
N GLY A 161 -3.31 23.06 21.72
CA GLY A 161 -2.53 22.43 22.79
C GLY A 161 -1.46 23.35 23.37
N ARG A 162 -0.69 24.03 22.51
CA ARG A 162 0.34 25.00 22.93
C ARG A 162 -0.24 26.20 23.67
N LEU A 163 -1.37 26.74 23.20
CA LEU A 163 -2.05 27.85 23.86
C LEU A 163 -2.54 27.45 25.27
N ASN A 164 -3.12 26.26 25.41
CA ASN A 164 -3.58 25.77 26.72
C ASN A 164 -2.43 25.59 27.72
N LEU A 165 -1.26 25.14 27.27
CA LEU A 165 -0.05 25.05 28.11
C LEU A 165 0.41 26.43 28.60
N HIS A 166 0.33 27.45 27.74
CA HIS A 166 0.73 28.82 28.11
C HIS A 166 -0.24 29.49 29.09
N LEU A 167 -1.53 29.12 29.08
CA LEU A 167 -2.52 29.63 30.03
C LEU A 167 -2.42 28.99 31.43
N LEU A 168 -1.66 27.90 31.56
CA LEU A 168 -1.42 27.17 32.82
C LEU A 168 -0.08 27.53 33.48
N THR A 169 0.71 28.43 32.87
CA THR A 169 1.98 28.96 33.37
C THR A 169 1.84 30.43 33.69
#